data_AF-C2BG42-F1
#
_entry.id   AF-C2BG42-F1
#
_cell.length_a   1.000
_cell.length_b   1.000
_cell.length_c   1.000
_cell.angle_alpha   90.00
_cell.angle_beta   90.00
_cell.angle_gamma   90.00
#
_symmetry.space_group_name_H-M   'P 1'
#
loop_
_entity.id
_entity.type
_entity.pdbx_description
1 polymer ?
#
loop_
_entity_poly.entity_id
_entity_poly.type
_entity_poly.pdbx_seq_one_letter_code
_entity_poly.pdbx_strand_id
1 'polypeptide(L)'
;MDREIIKINYKDKRNDRDLLEESKKAARLAALYTEKTLEMEDLNFKQKRYNREINERRRELKELYIEEAKEIVDGKYRRRRPSIMARVFSPQVIIFCFLSLIVYICLAKLAYIERGYRAIGGEGFFLIFPLLILAFRFGNLVDKDARRRNK
;
A
#
# COMPACT_ATOMS: atom_id res chain seq x y z
N MET A 1 -2.40 -71.10 71.99
CA MET A 1 -3.36 -70.62 70.97
C MET A 1 -3.59 -69.11 71.05
N ASP A 2 -3.86 -68.51 72.21
CA ASP A 2 -4.21 -67.07 72.29
C ASP A 2 -3.15 -66.08 71.77
N ARG A 3 -1.85 -66.35 71.98
CA ARG A 3 -0.77 -65.46 71.49
C ARG A 3 -0.67 -65.37 69.97
N GLU A 4 -1.00 -66.43 69.24
CA GLU A 4 -0.96 -66.45 67.78
C GLU A 4 -2.15 -65.71 67.19
N ILE A 5 -3.34 -65.90 67.76
CA ILE A 5 -4.57 -65.20 67.38
C ILE A 5 -4.42 -63.69 67.57
N ILE A 6 -3.82 -63.26 68.70
CA ILE A 6 -3.54 -61.83 68.95
C ILE A 6 -2.55 -61.26 67.92
N LYS A 7 -1.53 -62.01 67.52
CA LYS A 7 -0.54 -61.60 66.51
C LYS A 7 -1.15 -61.44 65.12
N ILE A 8 -2.04 -62.34 64.71
CA ILE A 8 -2.74 -62.30 63.42
C ILE A 8 -3.65 -61.07 63.36
N ASN A 9 -4.47 -60.87 64.39
CA ASN A 9 -5.40 -59.73 64.47
C ASN A 9 -4.65 -58.37 64.50
N TYR A 10 -3.45 -58.31 65.08
CA TYR A 10 -2.59 -57.11 65.05
C TYR A 10 -1.91 -56.86 63.69
N LYS A 11 -1.71 -57.91 62.89
CA LYS A 11 -1.17 -57.82 61.53
C LYS A 11 -2.25 -57.36 60.56
N ASP A 12 -3.45 -57.92 60.64
CA ASP A 12 -4.59 -57.53 59.80
C ASP A 12 -4.98 -56.06 60.06
N LYS A 13 -5.06 -55.64 61.32
CA LYS A 13 -5.30 -54.22 61.66
C LYS A 13 -4.23 -53.25 61.15
N ARG A 14 -2.98 -53.71 60.98
CA ARG A 14 -1.92 -52.90 60.37
C ARG A 14 -2.09 -52.82 58.86
N ASN A 15 -2.36 -53.95 58.22
CA ASN A 15 -2.61 -54.03 56.78
C ASN A 15 -3.82 -53.18 56.34
N ASP A 16 -4.92 -53.24 57.08
CA ASP A 16 -6.12 -52.43 56.81
C ASP A 16 -5.82 -50.93 56.92
N ARG A 17 -4.95 -50.55 57.86
CA ARG A 17 -4.55 -49.16 58.07
C ARG A 17 -3.66 -48.66 56.94
N ASP A 18 -2.74 -49.50 56.47
CA ASP A 18 -1.83 -49.19 55.36
C ASP A 18 -2.62 -49.07 54.04
N LEU A 19 -3.57 -49.97 53.77
CA LEU A 19 -4.49 -49.89 52.63
C LEU A 19 -5.37 -48.62 52.67
N LEU A 20 -5.83 -48.23 53.87
CA LEU A 20 -6.59 -47.00 54.03
C LEU A 20 -5.72 -45.75 53.79
N GLU A 21 -4.44 -45.77 54.15
CA GLU A 21 -3.51 -44.67 53.83
C GLU A 21 -3.18 -44.61 52.33
N GLU A 22 -2.97 -45.75 51.68
CA GLU A 22 -2.72 -45.81 50.24
C GLU A 22 -3.93 -45.34 49.43
N SER A 23 -5.15 -45.72 49.81
CA SER A 23 -6.36 -45.23 49.15
C SER A 23 -6.54 -43.71 49.31
N LYS A 24 -6.21 -43.15 50.48
CA LYS A 24 -6.21 -41.69 50.69
C LYS A 24 -5.14 -40.99 49.86
N LYS A 25 -3.95 -41.58 49.72
CA LYS A 25 -2.89 -41.06 48.84
C LYS A 25 -3.33 -41.09 47.38
N ALA A 26 -3.94 -42.18 46.92
CA ALA A 26 -4.47 -42.32 45.57
C ALA A 26 -5.59 -41.30 45.28
N ALA A 27 -6.51 -41.09 46.22
CA ALA A 27 -7.56 -40.09 46.09
C ALA A 27 -7.01 -38.65 46.00
N ARG A 28 -5.99 -38.32 46.81
CA ARG A 28 -5.29 -37.03 46.72
C ARG A 28 -4.57 -36.87 45.39
N LEU A 29 -3.92 -37.93 44.90
CA LEU A 29 -3.24 -37.91 43.62
C LEU A 29 -4.23 -37.67 42.46
N ALA A 30 -5.36 -38.36 42.47
CA ALA A 30 -6.43 -38.17 41.49
C ALA A 30 -6.98 -36.74 41.51
N ALA A 31 -7.23 -36.17 42.69
CA ALA A 31 -7.65 -34.77 42.82
C ALA A 31 -6.60 -33.79 42.25
N LEU A 32 -5.32 -34.03 42.54
CA LEU A 32 -4.22 -33.21 42.01
C LEU A 32 -4.11 -33.30 40.48
N TYR A 33 -4.29 -34.50 39.91
CA TYR A 33 -4.35 -34.67 38.46
C TYR A 33 -5.52 -33.91 37.85
N THR A 34 -6.71 -33.97 38.45
CA THR A 34 -7.88 -33.24 37.93
C THR A 34 -7.69 -31.72 37.97
N GLU A 35 -7.07 -31.20 39.03
CA GLU A 35 -6.73 -29.77 39.12
C GLU A 35 -5.73 -29.36 38.05
N LYS A 36 -4.69 -30.19 37.83
CA LYS A 36 -3.68 -29.95 36.79
C LYS A 36 -4.26 -30.05 35.38
N THR A 37 -5.22 -30.93 35.13
CA THR A 37 -5.88 -30.99 33.81
C THR A 37 -6.71 -29.73 33.55
N LEU A 38 -7.41 -29.20 34.54
CA LEU A 38 -8.18 -27.95 34.41
C LEU A 38 -7.25 -26.74 34.17
N GLU A 39 -6.13 -26.67 34.89
CA GLU A 39 -5.12 -25.63 34.69
C GLU A 39 -4.53 -25.68 33.26
N MET A 40 -4.28 -26.88 32.73
CA MET A 40 -3.81 -27.07 31.35
C MET A 40 -4.87 -26.69 30.31
N GLU A 41 -6.15 -26.92 30.57
CA GLU A 41 -7.24 -26.49 29.69
C GLU A 41 -7.33 -24.96 29.61
N ASP A 42 -7.24 -24.28 30.75
CA ASP A 42 -7.24 -22.82 30.83
C ASP A 42 -6.04 -22.21 30.09
N LEU A 43 -4.84 -22.79 30.27
CA LEU A 43 -3.64 -22.38 29.55
C LEU A 43 -3.79 -22.59 28.04
N ASN A 44 -4.33 -23.73 27.60
CA ASN A 44 -4.60 -24.00 26.18
C ASN A 44 -5.62 -23.01 25.60
N PHE A 45 -6.65 -22.64 26.36
CA PHE A 45 -7.64 -21.68 25.93
C PHE A 45 -7.05 -20.28 25.78
N LYS A 46 -6.23 -19.84 26.73
CA LYS A 46 -5.47 -18.58 26.65
C LYS A 46 -4.54 -18.58 25.45
N GLN A 47 -3.78 -19.65 25.24
CA GLN A 47 -2.87 -19.76 24.09
C GLN A 47 -3.61 -19.71 22.74
N LYS A 48 -4.76 -20.38 22.63
CA LYS A 48 -5.61 -20.28 21.43
C LYS A 48 -6.09 -18.85 21.17
N ARG A 49 -6.47 -18.10 22.20
CA ARG A 49 -6.84 -16.68 22.06
C ARG A 49 -5.65 -15.84 21.57
N TYR A 50 -4.49 -15.96 22.21
CA TYR A 50 -3.29 -15.23 21.79
C TYR A 50 -2.89 -15.53 20.35
N ASN A 51 -2.97 -16.79 19.92
CA ASN A 51 -2.65 -17.16 18.54
C ASN A 51 -3.63 -16.55 17.52
N ARG A 52 -4.91 -16.37 17.90
CA ARG A 52 -5.88 -15.65 17.05
C ARG A 52 -5.52 -14.18 16.93
N GLU A 53 -5.23 -13.52 18.05
CA GLU A 53 -4.86 -12.10 18.07
C GLU A 53 -3.58 -11.83 17.26
N ILE A 54 -2.55 -12.68 17.42
CA ILE A 54 -1.32 -12.57 16.63
C ILE A 54 -1.61 -12.70 15.13
N ASN A 55 -2.49 -13.63 14.74
CA ASN A 55 -2.84 -13.81 13.33
C ASN A 55 -3.64 -12.64 12.76
N GLU A 56 -4.54 -12.05 13.55
CA GLU A 56 -5.28 -10.83 13.18
C GLU A 56 -4.32 -9.66 12.96
N ARG A 57 -3.45 -9.35 13.95
CA ARG A 57 -2.43 -8.30 13.80
C ARG A 57 -1.50 -8.55 12.62
N ARG A 58 -1.16 -9.81 12.34
CA ARG A 58 -0.31 -10.17 11.19
C ARG A 58 -1.00 -9.95 9.85
N ARG A 59 -2.34 -10.04 9.79
CA ARG A 59 -3.13 -9.70 8.60
C ARG A 59 -3.18 -8.18 8.42
N GLU A 60 -3.48 -7.43 9.48
CA GLU A 60 -3.49 -5.97 9.46
C GLU A 60 -2.13 -5.40 9.01
N LEU A 61 -1.03 -5.90 9.56
CA LEU A 61 0.32 -5.53 9.13
C LEU A 61 0.57 -5.82 7.66
N LYS A 62 0.14 -6.98 7.15
CA LYS A 62 0.30 -7.32 5.73
C LYS A 62 -0.47 -6.38 4.83
N GLU A 63 -1.70 -6.02 5.21
CA GLU A 63 -2.52 -5.07 4.46
C GLU A 63 -1.86 -3.69 4.41
N LEU A 64 -1.37 -3.19 5.54
CA LEU A 64 -0.62 -1.93 5.61
C LEU A 64 0.63 -1.94 4.72
N TYR A 65 1.43 -3.01 4.77
CA TYR A 65 2.60 -3.15 3.90
C TYR A 65 2.23 -3.18 2.41
N ILE A 66 1.10 -3.79 2.05
CA ILE A 66 0.61 -3.82 0.67
C ILE A 66 0.13 -2.43 0.24
N GLU A 67 -0.56 -1.69 1.09
CA GLU A 67 -1.01 -0.32 0.83
C GLU A 67 0.18 0.63 0.66
N GLU A 68 1.16 0.57 1.57
CA GLU A 68 2.37 1.39 1.50
C GLU A 68 3.20 1.05 0.24
N ALA A 69 3.31 -0.24 -0.11
CA ALA A 69 3.96 -0.65 -1.35
C ALA A 69 3.20 -0.13 -2.59
N LYS A 70 1.86 -0.16 -2.59
CA LYS A 70 1.04 0.43 -3.66
C LYS A 70 1.24 1.93 -3.73
N GLU A 71 1.30 2.64 -2.60
CA GLU A 71 1.52 4.09 -2.57
C GLU A 71 2.90 4.48 -3.11
N ILE A 72 3.95 3.72 -2.77
CA ILE A 72 5.30 3.93 -3.32
C ILE A 72 5.34 3.67 -4.83
N VAL A 73 4.67 2.61 -5.28
CA VAL A 73 4.54 2.27 -6.70
C VAL A 73 3.76 3.36 -7.43
N ASP A 74 2.58 3.73 -6.95
CA ASP A 74 1.75 4.78 -7.53
C ASP A 74 2.43 6.15 -7.46
N GLY A 75 3.18 6.45 -6.40
CA GLY A 75 4.01 7.65 -6.27
C GLY A 75 5.14 7.70 -7.30
N LYS A 76 5.79 6.55 -7.58
CA LYS A 76 6.78 6.43 -8.67
C LYS A 76 6.16 6.61 -10.05
N TYR A 77 4.93 6.13 -10.27
CA TYR A 77 4.22 6.24 -11.55
C TYR A 77 3.39 7.53 -11.72
N ARG A 78 3.12 8.28 -10.64
CA ARG A 78 2.48 9.61 -10.63
C ARG A 78 3.38 10.76 -11.07
N ARG A 79 4.64 10.51 -11.44
CA ARG A 79 5.34 11.42 -12.35
C ARG A 79 4.61 11.38 -13.69
N ARG A 80 3.62 12.28 -13.85
CA ARG A 80 2.82 12.48 -15.08
C ARG A 80 3.76 12.33 -16.27
N ARG A 81 3.72 11.18 -16.94
CA ARG A 81 4.45 11.01 -18.20
C ARG A 81 3.90 12.11 -19.11
N PRO A 82 4.74 13.02 -19.63
CA PRO A 82 4.26 13.98 -20.61
C PRO A 82 3.58 13.16 -21.72
N SER A 83 2.35 13.55 -22.08
CA SER A 83 1.58 12.84 -23.10
C SER A 83 2.46 12.67 -24.35
N ILE A 84 2.28 11.57 -25.08
CA ILE A 84 3.08 11.30 -26.29
C ILE A 84 3.03 12.52 -27.23
N MET A 85 1.89 13.23 -27.27
CA MET A 85 1.75 14.54 -27.89
C MET A 85 2.74 15.58 -27.34
N ALA A 86 2.79 15.86 -26.04
CA ALA A 86 3.71 16.86 -25.50
C ALA A 86 5.19 16.58 -25.83
N ARG A 87 5.59 15.31 -25.98
CA ARG A 87 6.97 14.93 -26.31
C ARG A 87 7.33 15.11 -27.80
N VAL A 88 6.37 14.92 -28.70
CA VAL A 88 6.58 15.03 -30.15
C VAL A 88 6.31 16.47 -30.65
N PHE A 89 5.38 17.18 -29.99
CA PHE A 89 4.96 18.51 -30.42
C PHE A 89 5.84 19.63 -29.85
N SER A 90 6.49 19.45 -28.69
CA SER A 90 7.36 20.50 -28.12
C SER A 90 8.54 20.89 -29.01
N PRO A 91 9.25 19.98 -29.70
CA PRO A 91 10.35 20.37 -30.59
C PRO A 91 9.84 21.03 -31.87
N GLN A 92 8.71 20.55 -32.41
CA GLN A 92 8.14 21.08 -33.65
C GLN A 92 7.68 22.53 -33.48
N VAL A 93 7.01 22.86 -32.37
CA VAL A 93 6.58 24.24 -32.09
C VAL A 93 7.79 25.18 -31.97
N ILE A 94 8.86 24.73 -31.31
CA ILE A 94 10.10 25.51 -31.19
C ILE A 94 10.72 25.76 -32.57
N ILE A 95 10.83 24.73 -33.42
CA ILE A 95 11.38 24.84 -34.77
C ILE A 95 10.55 25.81 -35.63
N PHE A 96 9.23 25.72 -35.59
CA PHE A 96 8.36 26.63 -36.35
C PHE A 96 8.51 28.09 -35.92
N CYS A 97 8.66 28.36 -34.62
CA CYS A 97 8.92 29.72 -34.11
C CYS A 97 10.28 30.27 -34.58
N PHE A 98 11.32 29.45 -34.66
CA PHE A 98 12.61 29.91 -35.21
C PHE A 98 12.53 30.15 -36.72
N LEU A 99 11.87 29.26 -37.46
CA LEU A 99 11.68 29.42 -38.91
C LEU A 99 10.88 30.68 -39.24
N SER A 100 9.81 30.98 -38.50
CA SER A 100 9.03 32.20 -38.73
C SER A 100 9.84 33.46 -38.47
N LEU A 101 10.72 33.45 -37.46
CA LEU A 101 11.59 34.57 -37.14
C LEU A 101 12.67 34.78 -38.21
N ILE A 102 13.24 33.71 -38.76
CA ILE A 102 14.19 33.78 -39.89
C ILE A 102 13.50 34.35 -41.14
N VAL A 103 12.31 33.85 -41.47
CA VAL A 103 11.53 34.35 -42.62
C VAL A 103 11.18 35.83 -42.43
N TYR A 104 10.82 36.26 -41.22
CA TYR A 104 10.58 37.66 -40.91
C TYR A 104 11.82 38.53 -41.13
N ILE A 105 13.00 38.12 -40.65
CA ILE A 105 14.24 38.87 -40.87
C ILE A 105 14.59 38.96 -42.36
N CYS A 106 14.40 37.87 -43.12
CA CYS A 106 14.63 37.85 -44.56
C CYS A 106 13.69 38.81 -45.31
N LEU A 107 12.39 38.80 -44.98
CA LEU A 107 11.41 39.70 -45.56
C LEU A 107 11.65 41.16 -45.16
N ALA A 108 12.02 41.42 -43.91
CA ALA A 108 12.39 42.74 -43.43
C ALA A 108 13.62 43.28 -44.19
N LYS A 109 14.65 42.46 -44.42
CA LYS A 109 15.82 42.85 -45.23
C LYS A 109 15.46 43.09 -46.70
N LEU A 110 14.63 42.25 -47.31
CA LEU A 110 14.16 42.43 -48.69
C LEU A 110 13.37 43.75 -48.85
N ALA A 111 12.45 44.02 -47.91
CA ALA A 111 11.68 45.25 -47.88
C ALA A 111 12.56 46.49 -47.61
N TYR A 112 13.61 46.34 -46.80
CA TYR A 112 14.61 47.39 -46.55
C TYR A 112 15.40 47.76 -47.82
N ILE A 113 15.74 46.76 -48.65
CA ILE A 113 16.48 46.94 -49.91
C ILE A 113 15.58 47.54 -51.00
N GLU A 114 14.33 47.10 -51.12
CA GLU A 114 13.43 47.55 -52.21
C GLU A 114 12.75 48.90 -51.97
N ARG A 115 12.51 49.31 -50.71
CA ARG A 115 11.53 50.38 -50.42
C ARG A 115 11.94 51.46 -49.43
N GLY A 116 13.22 51.57 -49.07
CA GLY A 116 13.78 52.72 -48.35
C GLY A 116 12.81 53.41 -47.39
N TYR A 117 12.58 52.82 -46.21
CA TYR A 117 11.83 53.40 -45.09
C TYR A 117 10.31 53.63 -45.21
N ARG A 118 9.56 52.97 -46.12
CA ARG A 118 8.11 53.23 -46.23
C ARG A 118 7.12 52.06 -46.11
N ALA A 119 7.50 50.94 -45.51
CA ALA A 119 6.60 49.78 -45.38
C ALA A 119 6.41 49.26 -43.94
N ILE A 120 6.51 50.11 -42.93
CA ILE A 120 6.05 49.75 -41.57
C ILE A 120 4.52 49.99 -41.52
N GLY A 121 3.76 49.08 -42.11
CA GLY A 121 2.29 49.17 -42.16
C GLY A 121 1.55 47.85 -42.34
N GLY A 122 2.25 46.80 -42.83
CA GLY A 122 1.70 45.44 -42.94
C GLY A 122 2.23 44.45 -41.87
N GLU A 123 3.12 44.91 -40.99
CA GLU A 123 3.96 44.05 -40.14
C GLU A 123 3.23 43.37 -38.97
N GLY A 124 2.01 43.81 -38.63
CA GLY A 124 1.22 43.20 -37.56
C GLY A 124 0.61 41.84 -37.93
N PHE A 125 0.32 41.61 -39.23
CA PHE A 125 -0.44 40.42 -39.63
C PHE A 125 0.36 39.11 -39.50
N PHE A 126 1.68 39.18 -39.72
CA PHE A 126 2.58 38.03 -39.60
C PHE A 126 2.91 37.63 -38.16
N LEU A 127 2.76 38.54 -37.18
CA LEU A 127 2.88 38.22 -35.75
C LEU A 127 1.57 37.68 -35.16
N ILE A 128 0.43 38.15 -35.68
CA ILE A 128 -0.90 37.73 -35.22
C ILE A 128 -1.26 36.32 -35.73
N PHE A 129 -0.85 35.95 -36.94
CA PHE A 129 -1.21 34.66 -37.53
C PHE A 129 -0.66 33.44 -36.74
N PRO A 130 0.61 33.42 -36.29
CA PRO A 130 1.12 32.38 -35.41
C PRO A 130 0.40 32.34 -34.05
N LEU A 131 0.06 33.49 -33.47
CA LEU A 131 -0.66 33.60 -32.21
C LEU A 131 -2.10 33.06 -32.32
N LEU A 132 -2.80 33.32 -33.43
CA LEU A 132 -4.12 32.77 -33.72
C LEU A 132 -4.09 31.25 -33.89
N ILE A 133 -3.08 30.72 -34.60
CA ILE A 133 -2.89 29.27 -34.74
C ILE A 133 -2.60 28.63 -33.38
N LEU A 134 -1.76 29.26 -32.54
CA LEU A 134 -1.48 28.80 -31.19
C LEU A 134 -2.76 28.78 -30.34
N ALA A 135 -3.52 29.87 -30.34
CA ALA A 135 -4.77 30.01 -29.57
C ALA A 135 -5.83 29.00 -30.01
N PHE A 136 -6.02 28.79 -31.31
CA PHE A 136 -6.97 27.81 -31.85
C PHE A 136 -6.59 26.36 -31.51
N ARG A 137 -5.28 26.05 -31.45
CA ARG A 137 -4.78 24.72 -31.09
C ARG A 137 -4.85 24.46 -29.58
N PHE A 138 -4.56 25.46 -28.74
CA PHE A 138 -4.77 25.37 -27.30
C PHE A 138 -6.25 25.21 -26.95
N GLY A 139 -7.15 25.98 -27.58
CA GLY A 139 -8.60 25.83 -27.39
C GLY A 139 -9.11 24.42 -27.70
N ASN A 140 -8.66 23.83 -28.82
CA ASN A 140 -9.02 22.46 -29.19
C ASN A 140 -8.41 21.38 -28.27
N LEU A 141 -7.28 21.65 -27.61
CA LEU A 141 -6.68 20.75 -26.63
C LEU A 141 -7.47 20.75 -25.32
N VAL A 142 -7.88 21.95 -24.87
CA VAL A 142 -8.71 22.13 -23.67
C VAL A 142 -10.09 21.49 -23.84
N ASP A 143 -10.72 21.63 -25.01
CA ASP A 143 -12.04 21.03 -25.28
C ASP A 143 -11.99 19.49 -25.30
N LYS A 144 -10.89 18.90 -25.81
CA LYS A 144 -10.70 17.43 -25.75
C LYS A 144 -10.48 16.92 -24.33
N ASP A 145 -9.77 17.66 -23.49
CA ASP A 145 -9.56 17.31 -22.08
C ASP A 145 -10.81 17.54 -21.22
N ALA A 146 -11.68 18.46 -21.60
CA ALA A 146 -12.99 18.66 -20.97
C ALA A 146 -13.96 17.52 -21.29
N ARG A 147 -14.05 17.09 -22.56
CA ARG A 147 -14.93 15.96 -22.95
C ARG A 147 -14.51 14.61 -22.37
N ARG A 148 -13.23 14.42 -22.03
CA ARG A 148 -12.75 13.20 -21.34
C ARG A 148 -13.05 13.17 -19.84
N ARG A 149 -13.31 14.32 -19.20
CA ARG A 149 -13.67 14.39 -17.78
C ARG A 149 -15.16 14.16 -17.51
N ASN A 150 -16.01 14.33 -18.53
CA ASN A 150 -17.47 14.14 -18.43
C ASN A 150 -17.94 12.75 -18.92
N LYS A 151 -17.02 11.80 -19.14
CA LYS A 151 -17.30 10.41 -19.46
C LYS A 151 -16.69 9.53 -18.37
#